data_AF-A0A440SHJ8-F1
#
_entry.id   AF-A0A440SHJ8-F1
#
_cell.length_a   1.000
_cell.length_b   1.000
_cell.length_c   1.000
_cell.angle_alpha   90.00
_cell.angle_beta   90.00
_cell.angle_gamma   90.00
#
_symmetry.space_group_name_H-M   'P 1'
#
loop_
_entity.id
_entity.type
_entity.pdbx_description
1 polymer ?
#
loop_
_entity_poly.entity_id
_entity_poly.type
_entity_poly.pdbx_seq_one_letter_code
_entity_poly.pdbx_strand_id
1 'polypeptide(L)'
;MARNRPTVADLQLLKGKRQLSKLRVFSLEEAEAAERAGIDIISVPYDLIFDPRFRDAAPTCFAIPGDERIKLGATTDEILRMAVKLRAASADAMYCAASLHTIRRLRDEHIPVCGHVGLIPADATWTGGFKAVGKTAESAAFVWKQVRDLEAAGAFAAEIEVVPAPVASAISRRTSLIMISMGAGAGCDAQYLFAEDVLGSNRGHYPRHAKRYRDFAAEFNRLQSERVAAFREYADDIQSGAYPEPRHMVEADADEMRKFEAFLASEGY
;
A
#
# COMPACT_ATOMS: atom_id res chain seq x y z
N MET A 1 4.83 -18.00 19.93
CA MET A 1 6.07 -18.17 19.16
C MET A 1 6.23 -16.97 18.26
N ALA A 2 7.41 -16.39 18.15
CA ALA A 2 7.67 -15.34 17.16
C ALA A 2 7.37 -15.91 15.76
N ARG A 3 6.62 -15.16 14.95
CA ARG A 3 6.35 -15.55 13.57
C ARG A 3 7.63 -15.34 12.76
N ASN A 4 7.98 -16.28 11.90
CA ASN A 4 9.09 -16.07 10.96
C ASN A 4 8.55 -15.44 9.68
N ARG A 5 9.37 -14.58 9.06
CA ARG A 5 9.07 -14.06 7.72
C ARG A 5 9.03 -15.23 6.72
N PRO A 6 7.91 -15.47 6.02
CA PRO A 6 7.80 -16.61 5.11
C PRO A 6 8.64 -16.38 3.85
N THR A 7 9.03 -17.46 3.20
CA THR A 7 9.66 -17.46 1.88
C THR A 7 8.63 -17.74 0.78
N VAL A 8 9.01 -17.56 -0.48
CA VAL A 8 8.18 -17.99 -1.63
C VAL A 8 7.81 -19.48 -1.54
N ALA A 9 8.75 -20.33 -1.10
CA ALA A 9 8.51 -21.76 -0.94
C ALA A 9 7.46 -22.03 0.17
N ASP A 10 7.52 -21.30 1.28
CA ASP A 10 6.52 -21.42 2.35
C ASP A 10 5.12 -21.03 1.85
N LEU A 11 5.01 -19.94 1.07
CA LEU A 11 3.75 -19.52 0.47
C LEU A 11 3.21 -20.58 -0.51
N GLN A 12 4.08 -21.16 -1.35
CA GLN A 12 3.73 -22.24 -2.27
C GLN A 12 3.24 -23.50 -1.55
N LEU A 13 3.84 -23.86 -0.41
CA LEU A 13 3.42 -25.02 0.39
C LEU A 13 2.03 -24.85 1.02
N LEU A 14 1.56 -23.62 1.18
CA LEU A 14 0.23 -23.28 1.70
C LEU A 14 -0.86 -23.29 0.62
N LYS A 15 -0.48 -23.29 -0.66
CA LYS A 15 -1.41 -23.32 -1.80
C LYS A 15 -2.41 -24.48 -1.66
N GLY A 16 -3.70 -24.18 -1.76
CA GLY A 16 -4.79 -25.15 -1.58
C GLY A 16 -4.99 -25.68 -0.15
N LYS A 17 -4.17 -25.29 0.84
CA LYS A 17 -4.30 -25.71 2.25
C LYS A 17 -4.82 -24.59 3.15
N ARG A 18 -4.38 -23.35 2.91
CA ARG A 18 -4.81 -22.17 3.67
C ARG A 18 -4.89 -20.97 2.73
N GLN A 19 -5.98 -20.21 2.85
CA GLN A 19 -6.09 -18.94 2.15
C GLN A 19 -5.30 -17.85 2.90
N LEU A 20 -4.48 -17.12 2.15
CA LEU A 20 -3.64 -16.05 2.66
C LEU A 20 -4.37 -14.71 2.67
N SER A 21 -4.03 -13.86 3.64
CA SER A 21 -4.48 -12.47 3.69
C SER A 21 -3.44 -11.55 3.06
N LYS A 22 -3.88 -10.66 2.16
CA LYS A 22 -3.04 -9.61 1.59
C LYS A 22 -3.69 -8.23 1.77
N LEU A 23 -2.92 -7.25 2.22
CA LEU A 23 -3.35 -5.85 2.28
C LEU A 23 -2.39 -4.93 1.54
N ARG A 24 -2.91 -3.87 0.93
CA ARG A 24 -2.07 -2.74 0.51
C ARG A 24 -2.04 -1.71 1.62
N VAL A 25 -0.86 -1.41 2.15
CA VAL A 25 -0.64 -0.43 3.21
C VAL A 25 0.21 0.73 2.69
N PHE A 26 0.01 1.92 3.25
CA PHE A 26 0.60 3.16 2.77
C PHE A 26 1.44 3.90 3.81
N SER A 27 1.41 3.48 5.08
CA SER A 27 2.24 4.06 6.15
C SER A 27 2.90 3.00 7.02
N LEU A 28 3.87 3.43 7.84
CA LEU A 28 4.51 2.55 8.83
C LEU A 28 3.52 2.09 9.90
N GLU A 29 2.60 2.96 10.31
CA GLU A 29 1.55 2.63 11.28
C GLU A 29 0.59 1.56 10.73
N GLU A 30 0.24 1.65 9.44
CA GLU A 30 -0.57 0.61 8.79
C GLU A 30 0.21 -0.70 8.63
N ALA A 31 1.51 -0.64 8.31
CA ALA A 31 2.36 -1.81 8.24
C ALA A 31 2.52 -2.51 9.61
N GLU A 32 2.73 -1.73 10.67
CA GLU A 32 2.77 -2.23 12.06
C GLU A 32 1.43 -2.84 12.48
N ALA A 33 0.32 -2.18 12.13
CA ALA A 33 -1.01 -2.72 12.41
C ALA A 33 -1.25 -4.06 11.67
N ALA A 34 -0.83 -4.16 10.40
CA ALA A 34 -0.93 -5.38 9.61
C ALA A 34 -0.09 -6.52 10.19
N GLU A 35 1.14 -6.22 10.62
CA GLU A 35 2.02 -7.17 11.31
C GLU A 35 1.36 -7.70 12.58
N ARG A 36 0.91 -6.81 13.46
CA ARG A 36 0.28 -7.16 14.75
C ARG A 36 -1.02 -7.93 14.57
N ALA A 37 -1.74 -7.68 13.49
CA ALA A 37 -2.96 -8.41 13.12
C ALA A 37 -2.68 -9.78 12.48
N GLY A 38 -1.43 -10.10 12.13
CA GLY A 38 -1.05 -11.37 11.51
C GLY A 38 -1.35 -11.45 10.02
N ILE A 39 -1.40 -10.32 9.29
CA ILE A 39 -1.54 -10.31 7.83
C ILE A 39 -0.39 -11.08 7.18
N ASP A 40 -0.67 -11.88 6.15
CA ASP A 40 0.33 -12.73 5.50
C ASP A 40 1.25 -11.96 4.55
N ILE A 41 0.64 -11.16 3.68
CA ILE A 41 1.32 -10.46 2.60
C ILE A 41 0.95 -8.98 2.67
N ILE A 42 1.93 -8.09 2.56
CA ILE A 42 1.67 -6.66 2.40
C ILE A 42 2.18 -6.17 1.05
N SER A 43 1.31 -5.51 0.30
CA SER A 43 1.66 -4.69 -0.85
C SER A 43 2.01 -3.31 -0.35
N VAL A 44 3.14 -2.75 -0.78
CA VAL A 44 3.65 -1.47 -0.27
C VAL A 44 4.09 -0.55 -1.40
N PRO A 45 3.91 0.77 -1.27
CA PRO A 45 4.61 1.76 -2.08
C PRO A 45 6.14 1.63 -1.95
N TYR A 46 6.88 2.15 -2.94
CA TYR A 46 8.35 2.06 -2.94
C TYR A 46 9.00 2.92 -1.86
N ASP A 47 8.49 4.13 -1.65
CA ASP A 47 8.91 5.02 -0.57
C ASP A 47 8.73 4.38 0.80
N LEU A 48 7.63 3.66 1.03
CA LEU A 48 7.39 2.99 2.31
C LEU A 48 8.43 1.89 2.59
N ILE A 49 8.79 1.08 1.59
CA ILE A 49 9.82 0.03 1.79
C ILE A 49 11.24 0.58 1.87
N PHE A 50 11.49 1.76 1.30
CA PHE A 50 12.77 2.44 1.44
C PHE A 50 12.96 3.14 2.79
N ASP A 51 11.89 3.29 3.58
CA ASP A 51 12.03 3.75 4.96
C ASP A 51 12.84 2.73 5.77
N PRO A 52 13.97 3.11 6.39
CA PRO A 52 14.81 2.18 7.14
C PRO A 52 14.09 1.52 8.32
N ARG A 53 12.99 2.10 8.80
CA ARG A 53 12.16 1.57 9.90
C ARG A 53 11.14 0.54 9.42
N PHE A 54 11.00 0.30 8.12
CA PHE A 54 9.97 -0.58 7.56
C PHE A 54 9.99 -1.97 8.20
N ARG A 55 11.18 -2.57 8.38
CA ARG A 55 11.29 -3.91 8.98
C ARG A 55 11.21 -3.92 10.51
N ASP A 56 11.30 -2.76 11.16
CA ASP A 56 10.93 -2.64 12.58
C ASP A 56 9.41 -2.66 12.73
N ALA A 57 8.68 -2.01 11.82
CA ALA A 57 7.21 -2.00 11.79
C ALA A 57 6.62 -3.34 11.34
N ALA A 58 7.14 -3.94 10.27
CA ALA A 58 6.65 -5.19 9.67
C ALA A 58 7.77 -6.24 9.48
N PRO A 59 8.29 -6.81 10.59
CA PRO A 59 9.38 -7.79 10.56
C PRO A 59 9.02 -9.10 9.84
N THR A 60 7.76 -9.53 9.81
CA THR A 60 7.39 -10.89 9.37
C THR A 60 6.40 -10.95 8.22
N CYS A 61 5.65 -9.88 7.95
CA CYS A 61 4.84 -9.79 6.74
C CYS A 61 5.69 -9.98 5.47
N PHE A 62 5.19 -10.77 4.51
CA PHE A 62 5.81 -10.91 3.20
C PHE A 62 5.55 -9.65 2.37
N ALA A 63 6.60 -8.86 2.12
CA ALA A 63 6.48 -7.55 1.49
C ALA A 63 6.67 -7.62 -0.03
N ILE A 64 5.64 -7.20 -0.76
CA ILE A 64 5.63 -7.10 -2.23
C ILE A 64 5.48 -5.63 -2.62
N PRO A 65 6.57 -4.85 -2.71
CA PRO A 65 6.52 -3.51 -3.25
C PRO A 65 5.96 -3.47 -4.67
N GLY A 66 5.15 -2.45 -4.92
CA GLY A 66 4.56 -2.15 -6.22
C GLY A 66 4.08 -0.72 -6.26
N ASP A 67 4.37 -0.02 -7.36
CA ASP A 67 3.95 1.35 -7.60
C ASP A 67 3.52 1.52 -9.06
N GLU A 68 2.78 2.59 -9.32
CA GLU A 68 2.26 2.95 -10.63
C GLU A 68 3.37 3.32 -11.62
N ARG A 69 4.59 3.58 -11.15
CA ARG A 69 5.74 3.93 -12.01
C ARG A 69 6.09 2.84 -13.03
N ILE A 70 5.88 1.55 -12.71
CA ILE A 70 6.03 0.46 -13.71
C ILE A 70 4.97 0.62 -14.82
N LYS A 71 3.80 1.18 -14.49
CA LYS A 71 2.68 1.41 -15.41
C LYS A 71 2.93 2.59 -16.37
N LEU A 72 3.99 3.38 -16.18
CA LEU A 72 4.30 4.57 -16.99
C LEU A 72 5.28 4.29 -18.15
N GLY A 73 5.43 3.03 -18.57
CA GLY A 73 6.28 2.68 -19.71
C GLY A 73 7.77 2.56 -19.41
N ALA A 74 8.12 2.28 -18.14
CA ALA A 74 9.50 2.01 -17.76
C ALA A 74 10.09 0.84 -18.58
N THR A 75 11.34 1.00 -19.01
CA THR A 75 12.09 -0.03 -19.71
C THR A 75 12.42 -1.21 -18.78
N THR A 76 12.72 -2.36 -19.36
CA THR A 76 13.16 -3.55 -18.60
C THR A 76 14.37 -3.24 -17.71
N ASP A 77 15.33 -2.44 -18.18
CA ASP A 77 16.54 -2.12 -17.41
C ASP A 77 16.26 -1.17 -16.24
N GLU A 78 15.33 -0.23 -16.39
CA GLU A 78 14.88 0.62 -15.27
C GLU A 78 14.17 -0.19 -14.20
N ILE A 79 13.32 -1.13 -14.61
CA ILE A 79 12.62 -2.06 -13.71
C ILE A 79 13.63 -2.94 -12.97
N LEU A 80 14.65 -3.48 -13.66
CA LEU A 80 15.72 -4.28 -13.03
C LEU A 80 16.51 -3.46 -12.00
N ARG A 81 16.92 -2.22 -12.34
CA ARG A 81 17.62 -1.34 -11.39
C ARG A 81 16.77 -1.05 -10.15
N MET A 82 15.46 -0.86 -10.33
CA MET A 82 14.55 -0.68 -9.21
C MET A 82 14.45 -1.95 -8.37
N ALA A 83 14.32 -3.11 -8.99
CA ALA A 83 14.22 -4.39 -8.31
C ALA A 83 15.42 -4.69 -7.42
N VAL A 84 16.64 -4.34 -7.87
CA VAL A 84 17.86 -4.43 -7.06
C VAL A 84 17.77 -3.54 -5.81
N LYS A 85 17.31 -2.29 -5.96
CA LYS A 85 17.13 -1.37 -4.83
C LYS A 85 16.08 -1.88 -3.83
N LEU A 86 14.94 -2.37 -4.33
CA LEU A 86 13.88 -2.92 -3.50
C LEU A 86 14.37 -4.14 -2.69
N ARG A 87 15.11 -5.04 -3.34
CA ARG A 87 15.70 -6.21 -2.66
C ARG A 87 16.71 -5.80 -1.59
N ALA A 88 17.56 -4.81 -1.88
CA ALA A 88 18.48 -4.24 -0.88
C ALA A 88 17.74 -3.61 0.31
N ALA A 89 16.56 -3.04 0.06
CA ALA A 89 15.63 -2.53 1.07
C ALA A 89 14.76 -3.62 1.73
N SER A 90 15.19 -4.89 1.66
CA SER A 90 14.50 -6.03 2.28
C SER A 90 13.11 -6.34 1.71
N ALA A 91 12.81 -6.03 0.44
CA ALA A 91 11.66 -6.59 -0.26
C ALA A 91 11.79 -8.10 -0.44
N ASP A 92 10.69 -8.84 -0.25
CA ASP A 92 10.67 -10.29 -0.43
C ASP A 92 10.35 -10.70 -1.88
N ALA A 93 9.63 -9.83 -2.60
CA ALA A 93 9.29 -9.97 -4.00
C ALA A 93 9.06 -8.60 -4.65
N MET A 94 8.74 -8.60 -5.95
CA MET A 94 8.32 -7.39 -6.67
C MET A 94 7.00 -7.63 -7.38
N TYR A 95 6.06 -6.68 -7.25
CA TYR A 95 4.90 -6.64 -8.13
C TYR A 95 5.34 -6.09 -9.50
N CYS A 96 5.04 -6.82 -10.57
CA CYS A 96 5.40 -6.39 -11.93
C CYS A 96 4.36 -6.88 -12.94
N ALA A 97 3.56 -5.95 -13.47
CA ALA A 97 2.61 -6.18 -14.56
C ALA A 97 3.16 -5.71 -15.93
N ALA A 98 4.49 -5.68 -16.09
CA ALA A 98 5.13 -5.33 -17.35
C ALA A 98 5.18 -6.52 -18.32
N SER A 99 5.95 -6.40 -19.40
CA SER A 99 6.08 -7.45 -20.42
C SER A 99 6.60 -8.78 -19.83
N LEU A 100 6.20 -9.90 -20.45
CA LEU A 100 6.74 -11.22 -20.10
C LEU A 100 8.26 -11.31 -20.27
N HIS A 101 8.84 -10.51 -21.17
CA HIS A 101 10.30 -10.40 -21.30
C HIS A 101 10.91 -9.82 -20.02
N THR A 102 10.34 -8.74 -19.48
CA THR A 102 10.77 -8.12 -18.23
C THR A 102 10.64 -9.09 -17.05
N ILE A 103 9.53 -9.82 -16.96
CA ILE A 103 9.32 -10.83 -15.90
C ILE A 103 10.37 -11.94 -15.97
N ARG A 104 10.66 -12.46 -17.17
CA ARG A 104 11.74 -13.45 -17.37
C ARG A 104 13.10 -12.92 -16.92
N ARG A 105 13.42 -11.68 -17.28
CA ARG A 105 14.67 -11.02 -16.89
C ARG A 105 14.79 -10.87 -15.38
N LEU A 106 13.71 -10.47 -14.69
CA LEU A 106 13.67 -10.41 -13.22
C LEU A 106 13.90 -11.80 -12.60
N ARG A 107 13.25 -12.84 -13.14
CA ARG A 107 13.44 -14.22 -12.71
C ARG A 107 14.88 -14.70 -12.92
N ASP A 108 15.51 -14.38 -14.06
CA ASP A 108 16.90 -14.76 -14.33
C ASP A 108 17.88 -14.17 -13.30
N GLU A 109 17.55 -13.00 -12.77
CA GLU A 109 18.28 -12.36 -11.66
C GLU A 109 17.81 -12.81 -10.26
N HIS A 110 17.03 -13.89 -10.20
CA HIS A 110 16.50 -14.50 -8.97
C HIS A 110 15.63 -13.55 -8.14
N ILE A 111 14.91 -12.64 -8.80
CA ILE A 111 13.96 -11.73 -8.15
C ILE A 111 12.56 -12.34 -8.24
N PRO A 112 11.90 -12.71 -7.12
CA PRO A 112 10.55 -13.23 -7.15
C PRO A 112 9.55 -12.20 -7.67
N VAL A 113 8.74 -12.59 -8.65
CA VAL A 113 7.75 -11.69 -9.27
C VAL A 113 6.32 -12.13 -8.99
N CYS A 114 5.52 -11.19 -8.51
CA CYS A 114 4.06 -11.26 -8.53
C CYS A 114 3.55 -10.52 -9.79
N GLY A 115 2.97 -11.26 -10.72
CA GLY A 115 2.34 -10.68 -11.93
C GLY A 115 0.90 -10.22 -11.69
N HIS A 116 0.20 -9.89 -12.77
CA HIS A 116 -1.21 -9.49 -12.76
C HIS A 116 -1.92 -10.03 -14.01
N VAL A 117 -3.13 -10.57 -13.84
CA VAL A 117 -4.02 -11.02 -14.93
C VAL A 117 -5.47 -10.57 -14.69
N GLY A 118 -6.30 -10.64 -15.72
CA GLY A 118 -7.70 -10.20 -15.63
C GLY A 118 -7.82 -8.71 -15.96
N LEU A 119 -8.49 -7.94 -15.11
CA LEU A 119 -8.49 -6.48 -15.22
C LEU A 119 -7.17 -5.93 -14.69
N ILE A 120 -6.25 -5.51 -15.57
CA ILE A 120 -5.04 -4.79 -15.17
C ILE A 120 -5.34 -3.29 -15.24
N PRO A 121 -5.35 -2.53 -14.12
CA PRO A 121 -5.72 -1.11 -14.12
C PRO A 121 -4.89 -0.24 -15.08
N ALA A 122 -3.61 -0.58 -15.25
CA ALA A 122 -2.71 0.11 -16.19
C ALA A 122 -3.17 0.00 -17.65
N ASP A 123 -3.83 -1.10 -17.99
CA ASP A 123 -4.28 -1.42 -19.34
C ASP A 123 -5.74 -1.02 -19.57
N ALA A 124 -6.34 -0.26 -18.64
CA ALA A 124 -7.75 0.09 -18.69
C ALA A 124 -8.14 0.83 -19.99
N THR A 125 -7.23 1.58 -20.61
CA THR A 125 -7.47 2.22 -21.92
C THR A 125 -7.63 1.20 -23.05
N TRP A 126 -6.83 0.13 -23.04
CA TRP A 126 -6.93 -0.99 -24.00
C TRP A 126 -8.20 -1.82 -23.80
N THR A 127 -8.69 -1.94 -22.56
CA THR A 127 -9.87 -2.73 -22.23
C THR A 127 -11.18 -1.92 -22.19
N GLY A 128 -11.13 -0.63 -22.52
CA GLY A 128 -12.29 0.26 -22.52
C GLY A 128 -12.87 0.50 -21.13
N GLY A 129 -12.01 0.66 -20.13
CA GLY A 129 -12.30 0.97 -18.73
C GLY A 129 -12.15 -0.21 -17.78
N PHE A 130 -12.52 0.03 -16.51
CA PHE A 130 -12.48 -0.95 -15.42
C PHE A 130 -13.61 -1.99 -15.53
N LYS A 131 -13.44 -2.94 -16.45
CA LYS A 131 -14.43 -3.97 -16.78
C LYS A 131 -13.98 -5.35 -16.36
N ALA A 132 -14.95 -6.17 -15.96
CA ALA A 132 -14.67 -7.55 -15.62
C ALA A 132 -14.27 -8.37 -16.86
N VAL A 133 -13.23 -9.18 -16.72
CA VAL A 133 -12.66 -10.03 -17.78
C VAL A 133 -13.01 -11.50 -17.49
N GLY A 134 -13.29 -12.31 -18.53
CA GLY A 134 -13.58 -13.73 -18.35
C GLY A 134 -15.07 -14.08 -18.22
N LYS A 135 -15.99 -13.19 -18.64
CA LYS A 135 -17.44 -13.45 -18.64
C LYS A 135 -17.89 -14.42 -19.74
N THR A 136 -17.07 -14.61 -20.76
CA THR A 136 -17.30 -15.52 -21.88
C THR A 136 -16.23 -16.60 -21.88
N ALA A 137 -16.48 -17.76 -22.50
CA ALA A 137 -15.48 -18.82 -22.61
C ALA A 137 -14.18 -18.33 -23.27
N GLU A 138 -14.30 -17.51 -24.33
CA GLU A 138 -13.16 -16.91 -25.01
C GLU A 138 -12.35 -15.97 -24.10
N SER A 139 -13.01 -15.04 -23.41
CA SER A 139 -12.31 -14.14 -22.48
C SER A 139 -11.74 -14.88 -21.26
N ALA A 140 -12.37 -15.98 -20.82
CA ALA A 140 -11.83 -16.83 -19.77
C ALA A 140 -10.58 -17.60 -20.24
N ALA A 141 -10.59 -18.09 -21.48
CA ALA A 141 -9.42 -18.72 -22.11
C ALA A 141 -8.26 -17.71 -22.26
N PHE A 142 -8.56 -16.44 -22.55
CA PHE A 142 -7.57 -15.37 -22.53
C PHE A 142 -6.93 -15.17 -21.14
N VAL A 143 -7.72 -15.10 -20.06
CA VAL A 143 -7.18 -15.01 -18.69
C VAL A 143 -6.33 -16.24 -18.36
N TRP A 144 -6.78 -17.44 -18.73
CA TRP A 144 -5.98 -18.65 -18.57
C TRP A 144 -4.65 -18.59 -19.32
N LYS A 145 -4.65 -18.09 -20.56
CA LYS A 145 -3.42 -17.90 -21.33
C LYS A 145 -2.46 -16.95 -20.62
N GLN A 146 -2.94 -15.81 -20.11
CA GLN A 146 -2.11 -14.86 -19.35
C GLN A 146 -1.45 -15.54 -18.14
N VAL A 147 -2.20 -16.37 -17.39
CA VAL A 147 -1.67 -17.13 -16.25
C VAL A 147 -0.56 -18.10 -16.69
N ARG A 148 -0.78 -18.83 -17.78
CA ARG A 148 0.22 -19.76 -18.34
C ARG A 148 1.47 -19.03 -18.86
N ASP A 149 1.28 -17.87 -19.45
CA ASP A 149 2.36 -17.03 -19.95
C ASP A 149 3.22 -16.48 -18.78
N LEU A 150 2.58 -16.05 -17.67
CA LEU A 150 3.27 -15.63 -16.44
C LEU A 150 4.01 -16.79 -15.77
N GLU A 151 3.38 -17.95 -15.70
CA GLU A 151 4.00 -19.18 -15.18
C GLU A 151 5.24 -19.57 -16.00
N ALA A 152 5.14 -19.55 -17.34
CA ALA A 152 6.27 -19.79 -18.22
C ALA A 152 7.36 -18.71 -18.13
N ALA A 153 6.99 -17.46 -17.80
CA ALA A 153 7.93 -16.38 -17.54
C ALA A 153 8.66 -16.52 -16.19
N GLY A 154 8.15 -17.36 -15.27
CA GLY A 154 8.74 -17.63 -13.96
C GLY A 154 8.24 -16.71 -12.84
N ALA A 155 7.06 -16.11 -12.99
CA ALA A 155 6.36 -15.53 -11.84
C ALA A 155 6.07 -16.64 -10.80
N PHE A 156 6.01 -16.28 -9.51
CA PHE A 156 5.60 -17.23 -8.46
C PHE A 156 4.15 -17.03 -8.03
N ALA A 157 3.61 -15.83 -8.27
CA ALA A 157 2.25 -15.43 -7.94
C ALA A 157 1.68 -14.53 -9.04
N ALA A 158 0.36 -14.42 -9.06
CA ALA A 158 -0.33 -13.43 -9.87
C ALA A 158 -1.56 -12.90 -9.15
N GLU A 159 -1.75 -11.58 -9.18
CA GLU A 159 -3.04 -10.96 -8.90
C GLU A 159 -4.02 -11.32 -10.02
N ILE A 160 -5.24 -11.72 -9.65
CA ILE A 160 -6.34 -11.98 -10.57
C ILE A 160 -7.50 -11.06 -10.19
N GLU A 161 -7.68 -10.01 -10.99
CA GLU A 161 -8.56 -8.90 -10.65
C GLU A 161 -9.85 -8.94 -11.49
N VAL A 162 -11.00 -8.84 -10.81
CA VAL A 162 -12.34 -8.69 -11.41
C VAL A 162 -12.63 -9.76 -12.48
N VAL A 163 -12.31 -11.01 -12.17
CA VAL A 163 -12.63 -12.22 -12.96
C VAL A 163 -13.76 -13.00 -12.28
N PRO A 164 -14.74 -13.59 -13.02
CA PRO A 164 -15.79 -14.39 -12.39
C PRO A 164 -15.26 -15.50 -11.49
N ALA A 165 -15.84 -15.64 -10.30
CA ALA A 165 -15.35 -16.55 -9.27
C ALA A 165 -15.18 -18.02 -9.73
N PRO A 166 -16.10 -18.63 -10.51
CA PRO A 166 -15.90 -19.98 -11.01
C PRO A 166 -14.68 -20.11 -11.93
N VAL A 167 -14.40 -19.10 -12.74
CA VAL A 167 -13.24 -19.06 -13.66
C VAL A 167 -11.95 -18.95 -12.85
N ALA A 168 -11.86 -17.98 -11.94
CA ALA A 168 -10.68 -17.78 -11.09
C ALA A 168 -10.37 -19.02 -10.23
N SER A 169 -11.41 -19.68 -9.70
CA SER A 169 -11.29 -20.93 -8.95
C SER A 169 -10.78 -22.09 -9.83
N ALA A 170 -11.27 -22.20 -11.06
CA ALA A 170 -10.83 -23.23 -11.99
C ALA A 170 -9.37 -23.05 -12.42
N ILE A 171 -8.94 -21.79 -12.60
CA ILE A 171 -7.56 -21.40 -12.92
C ILE A 171 -6.64 -21.68 -11.73
N SER A 172 -6.97 -21.21 -10.52
CA SER A 172 -6.13 -21.36 -9.32
C SER A 172 -5.82 -22.83 -9.01
N ARG A 173 -6.77 -23.75 -9.23
CA ARG A 173 -6.55 -25.19 -9.06
C ARG A 173 -5.61 -25.85 -10.09
N ARG A 174 -5.30 -25.18 -11.21
CA ARG A 174 -4.56 -25.77 -12.34
C ARG A 174 -3.19 -25.15 -12.59
N THR A 175 -2.94 -23.97 -12.03
CA THR A 175 -1.64 -23.28 -12.12
C THR A 175 -0.79 -23.56 -10.90
N SER A 176 0.53 -23.54 -11.05
CA SER A 176 1.46 -23.56 -9.91
C SER A 176 1.57 -22.19 -9.21
N LEU A 177 1.13 -21.11 -9.86
CA LEU A 177 1.15 -19.76 -9.27
C LEU A 177 0.26 -19.68 -8.04
N ILE A 178 0.70 -18.90 -7.04
CA ILE A 178 -0.19 -18.39 -5.99
C ILE A 178 -1.12 -17.36 -6.63
N MET A 179 -2.41 -17.69 -6.74
CA MET A 179 -3.41 -16.78 -7.29
C MET A 179 -3.94 -15.88 -6.17
N ILE A 180 -3.84 -14.58 -6.35
CA ILE A 180 -4.23 -13.56 -5.37
C ILE A 180 -5.49 -12.88 -5.90
N SER A 181 -6.64 -13.17 -5.28
CA SER A 181 -7.93 -12.62 -5.71
C SER A 181 -8.08 -11.16 -5.31
N MET A 182 -8.43 -10.32 -6.29
CA MET A 182 -8.91 -8.96 -6.06
C MET A 182 -10.29 -8.82 -6.72
N GLY A 183 -11.33 -9.17 -5.96
CA GLY A 183 -12.69 -9.25 -6.51
C GLY A 183 -12.93 -10.41 -7.48
N ALA A 184 -12.13 -11.48 -7.38
CA ALA A 184 -12.28 -12.71 -8.17
C ALA A 184 -12.82 -13.90 -7.35
N GLY A 185 -13.40 -13.64 -6.18
CA GLY A 185 -14.01 -14.63 -5.30
C GLY A 185 -13.01 -15.38 -4.41
N ALA A 186 -13.54 -16.32 -3.61
CA ALA A 186 -12.82 -17.00 -2.55
C ALA A 186 -12.05 -18.27 -2.99
N GLY A 187 -12.12 -18.66 -4.27
CA GLY A 187 -11.48 -19.89 -4.76
C GLY A 187 -10.01 -19.76 -5.15
N CYS A 188 -9.38 -18.62 -4.85
CA CYS A 188 -7.95 -18.38 -5.03
C CYS A 188 -7.18 -18.57 -3.71
N ASP A 189 -5.85 -18.52 -3.81
CA ASP A 189 -4.93 -18.85 -2.72
C ASP A 189 -4.74 -17.70 -1.72
N ALA A 190 -5.01 -16.46 -2.15
CA ALA A 190 -5.02 -15.28 -1.27
C ALA A 190 -6.19 -14.34 -1.59
N GLN A 191 -6.56 -13.51 -0.62
CA GLN A 191 -7.51 -12.41 -0.78
C GLN A 191 -6.81 -11.07 -0.57
N TYR A 192 -7.06 -10.11 -1.47
CA TYR A 192 -6.38 -8.83 -1.48
C TYR A 192 -7.37 -7.66 -1.44
N LEU A 193 -7.13 -6.72 -0.51
CA LEU A 193 -7.82 -5.43 -0.41
C LEU A 193 -6.83 -4.31 -0.07
N PHE A 194 -7.27 -3.07 -0.25
CA PHE A 194 -6.53 -1.89 0.18
C PHE A 194 -6.85 -1.60 1.66
N ALA A 195 -5.86 -1.18 2.44
CA ALA A 195 -6.05 -0.83 3.84
C ALA A 195 -7.10 0.28 3.98
N GLU A 196 -7.09 1.27 3.09
CA GLU A 196 -8.06 2.36 3.09
C GLU A 196 -9.51 1.88 2.96
N ASP A 197 -9.74 0.83 2.17
CA ASP A 197 -11.06 0.22 2.03
C ASP A 197 -11.47 -0.57 3.28
N VAL A 198 -10.52 -1.28 3.89
CA VAL A 198 -10.74 -2.09 5.09
C VAL A 198 -10.97 -1.21 6.33
N LEU A 199 -10.18 -0.15 6.47
CA LEU A 199 -10.27 0.85 7.53
C LEU A 199 -11.43 1.83 7.32
N GLY A 200 -11.97 1.90 6.09
CA GLY A 200 -13.05 2.81 5.74
C GLY A 200 -12.61 4.27 5.75
N SER A 201 -11.36 4.56 5.38
CA SER A 201 -10.82 5.92 5.25
C SER A 201 -11.04 6.51 3.86
N ASN A 202 -11.28 5.66 2.85
CA ASN A 202 -11.52 6.10 1.48
C ASN A 202 -12.77 7.00 1.40
N ARG A 203 -12.63 8.16 0.75
CA ARG A 203 -13.67 9.17 0.55
C ARG A 203 -14.17 9.11 -0.88
N GLY A 204 -15.29 8.41 -1.10
CA GLY A 204 -15.94 8.35 -2.39
C GLY A 204 -16.40 6.95 -2.75
N HIS A 205 -16.02 6.49 -3.94
CA HIS A 205 -16.46 5.22 -4.48
C HIS A 205 -15.67 4.05 -3.88
N TYR A 206 -16.37 3.12 -3.24
CA TYR A 206 -15.81 1.83 -2.84
C TYR A 206 -16.00 0.82 -3.96
N PRO A 207 -14.96 0.10 -4.38
CA PRO A 207 -15.11 -1.01 -5.32
C PRO A 207 -16.11 -2.03 -4.79
N ARG A 208 -16.94 -2.60 -5.66
CA ARG A 208 -18.00 -3.56 -5.24
C ARG A 208 -17.52 -4.77 -4.45
N HIS A 209 -16.23 -5.10 -4.57
CA HIS A 209 -15.60 -6.25 -3.92
C HIS A 209 -14.89 -5.88 -2.61
N ALA A 210 -14.81 -4.60 -2.28
CA ALA A 210 -14.27 -4.12 -1.02
C ALA A 210 -15.23 -4.36 0.14
N LYS A 211 -14.69 -4.49 1.35
CA LYS A 211 -15.47 -4.58 2.58
C LYS A 211 -14.85 -3.68 3.65
N ARG A 212 -15.67 -2.78 4.18
CA ARG A 212 -15.32 -1.93 5.32
C ARG A 212 -15.47 -2.70 6.63
N TYR A 213 -14.45 -2.63 7.46
CA TYR A 213 -14.46 -3.18 8.82
C TYR A 213 -14.48 -2.08 9.88
N ARG A 214 -14.07 -0.85 9.53
CA ARG A 214 -14.11 0.34 10.38
C ARG A 214 -14.61 1.55 9.56
N ASP A 215 -14.78 2.68 10.24
CA ASP A 215 -15.17 3.96 9.64
C ASP A 215 -14.17 5.05 10.06
N PHE A 216 -12.96 4.99 9.53
CA PHE A 216 -11.93 5.99 9.81
C PHE A 216 -12.27 7.34 9.19
N ALA A 217 -13.08 7.38 8.13
CA ALA A 217 -13.56 8.64 7.56
C ALA A 217 -14.36 9.46 8.59
N ALA A 218 -15.24 8.82 9.37
CA ALA A 218 -15.96 9.48 10.46
C ALA A 218 -15.01 10.00 11.55
N GLU A 219 -14.03 9.20 11.98
CA GLU A 219 -13.05 9.64 12.98
C GLU A 219 -12.18 10.80 12.48
N PHE A 220 -11.74 10.76 11.23
CA PHE A 220 -10.99 11.85 10.64
C PHE A 220 -11.84 13.13 10.49
N ASN A 221 -13.13 13.00 10.16
CA ASN A 221 -14.05 14.15 10.15
C ASN A 221 -14.18 14.75 11.55
N ARG A 222 -14.39 13.91 12.57
CA ARG A 222 -14.48 14.36 13.97
C ARG A 222 -13.21 15.09 14.37
N LEU A 223 -12.03 14.48 14.17
CA LEU A 223 -10.75 15.12 14.47
C LEU A 223 -10.53 16.41 13.67
N GLN A 224 -11.01 16.48 12.44
CA GLN A 224 -10.92 17.71 11.66
C GLN A 224 -11.80 18.83 12.22
N SER A 225 -13.00 18.51 12.71
CA SER A 225 -13.84 19.46 13.43
C SER A 225 -13.17 19.95 14.70
N GLU A 226 -12.54 19.06 15.48
CA GLU A 226 -11.78 19.44 16.70
C GLU A 226 -10.60 20.36 16.37
N ARG A 227 -9.85 20.09 15.29
CA ARG A 227 -8.77 20.99 14.84
C ARG A 227 -9.29 22.39 14.52
N VAL A 228 -10.42 22.47 13.81
CA VAL A 228 -11.04 23.76 13.48
C VAL A 228 -11.53 24.48 14.73
N ALA A 229 -12.12 23.77 15.70
CA ALA A 229 -12.56 24.34 16.97
C ALA A 229 -11.37 24.90 17.76
N ALA A 230 -10.33 24.09 18.00
CA ALA A 230 -9.14 24.51 18.73
C ALA A 230 -8.45 25.72 18.08
N PHE A 231 -8.40 25.77 16.75
CA PHE A 231 -7.79 26.92 16.06
C PHE A 231 -8.65 28.18 16.16
N ARG A 232 -9.98 28.07 16.25
CA ARG A 232 -10.86 29.21 16.50
C ARG A 232 -10.74 29.71 17.93
N GLU A 233 -10.75 28.81 18.91
CA GLU A 233 -10.54 29.14 20.32
C GLU A 233 -9.22 29.90 20.51
N TYR A 234 -8.13 29.40 19.92
CA TYR A 234 -6.86 30.09 19.94
C TYR A 234 -6.91 31.47 19.27
N ALA A 235 -7.59 31.60 18.13
CA ALA A 235 -7.74 32.89 17.45
C ALA A 235 -8.56 33.89 18.28
N ASP A 236 -9.62 33.43 18.94
CA ASP A 236 -10.47 34.23 19.83
C ASP A 236 -9.69 34.68 21.09
N ASP A 237 -8.85 33.80 21.63
CA ASP A 237 -7.96 34.14 22.75
C ASP A 237 -6.96 35.25 22.37
N ILE A 238 -6.39 35.19 21.16
CA ILE A 238 -5.51 36.26 20.66
C ILE A 238 -6.27 37.56 20.46
N GLN A 239 -7.46 37.51 19.86
CA GLN A 239 -8.25 38.70 19.56
C GLN A 239 -8.78 39.39 20.83
N SER A 240 -9.13 38.60 21.85
CA SER A 240 -9.59 39.10 23.15
C SER A 240 -8.45 39.50 24.08
N GLY A 241 -7.21 39.08 23.80
CA GLY A 241 -6.06 39.23 24.69
C GLY A 241 -6.06 38.24 25.87
N ALA A 242 -6.91 37.20 25.84
CA ALA A 242 -6.91 36.13 26.84
C ALA A 242 -5.64 35.26 26.76
N TYR A 243 -5.04 35.13 25.56
CA TYR A 243 -3.72 34.55 25.38
C TYR A 243 -2.74 35.59 24.80
N PRO A 244 -1.48 35.64 25.28
CA PRO A 244 -0.93 34.83 26.38
C PRO A 244 -1.47 35.24 27.77
N GLU A 245 -1.67 34.26 28.64
CA GLU A 245 -1.79 34.45 30.09
C GLU A 245 -0.41 34.75 30.73
N PRO A 246 -0.35 35.31 31.96
CA PRO A 246 0.91 35.58 32.66
C PRO A 246 1.86 34.37 32.77
N ARG A 247 1.32 33.15 32.95
CA ARG A 247 2.12 31.91 33.00
C ARG A 247 2.86 31.58 31.70
N HIS A 248 2.43 32.17 30.57
CA HIS A 248 3.07 32.02 29.27
C HIS A 248 4.05 33.17 28.98
N MET A 249 4.06 34.22 29.80
CA MET A 249 4.93 35.37 29.65
C MET A 249 6.24 35.15 30.41
N VAL A 250 7.32 35.70 29.85
CA VAL A 250 8.60 35.81 30.56
C VAL A 250 8.72 37.25 31.01
N GLU A 251 8.84 37.45 32.31
CA GLU A 251 9.01 38.77 32.91
C GLU A 251 10.46 39.23 32.77
N ALA A 252 10.64 40.53 32.56
CA ALA A 252 11.95 41.17 32.63
C ALA A 252 12.10 41.91 33.96
N ASP A 253 13.32 41.92 34.50
CA ASP A 253 13.63 42.73 35.67
C ASP A 253 13.44 44.22 35.36
N ALA A 254 12.82 44.95 36.28
CA ALA A 254 12.44 46.34 36.07
C ALA A 254 13.65 47.27 35.91
N ASP A 255 14.78 46.99 36.54
CA ASP A 255 16.01 47.77 36.36
C ASP A 255 16.63 47.54 34.99
N GLU A 256 16.64 46.29 34.53
CA GLU A 256 17.15 45.95 33.20
C GLU A 256 16.27 46.52 32.08
N MET A 257 14.94 46.56 32.25
CA MET A 257 14.04 47.22 31.30
C MET A 257 14.29 48.73 31.20
N ARG A 258 14.52 49.41 32.32
CA ARG A 258 14.87 50.84 32.31
C ARG A 258 16.16 51.13 31.54
N LYS A 259 17.19 50.28 31.71
CA LYS A 259 18.46 50.40 30.97
C LYS A 259 18.22 50.20 29.47
N PHE A 260 17.39 49.23 29.10
CA PHE A 260 17.06 48.96 27.71
C PHE A 260 16.27 50.11 27.06
N GLU A 261 15.29 50.69 27.74
CA GLU A 261 14.56 51.87 27.26
C GLU A 261 15.48 53.08 27.06
N ALA A 262 16.42 53.33 27.98
CA ALA A 262 17.41 54.40 27.83
C ALA A 262 18.35 54.15 26.64
N PHE A 263 18.73 52.89 26.40
CA PHE A 263 19.49 52.48 25.22
C PHE A 263 18.70 52.76 23.93
N LEU A 264 17.43 52.36 23.83
CA LEU A 264 16.59 52.62 22.65
C LEU A 264 16.45 54.12 22.35
N ALA A 265 16.24 54.95 23.38
CA ALA A 265 16.15 56.39 23.22
C ALA A 265 17.47 57.02 22.73
N SER A 266 18.62 56.44 23.10
CA SER A 266 19.93 56.88 22.61
C SER A 266 20.17 56.54 21.13
N GLU A 267 19.48 55.52 20.60
CA GLU A 267 19.53 55.09 19.20
C GLU A 267 18.50 55.83 18.31
N GLY A 268 17.64 56.67 18.90
CA GLY A 268 16.67 57.49 18.16
C GLY A 268 15.37 56.80 17.76
N TYR A 269 15.00 55.71 18.46
CA TYR A 269 13.69 55.05 18.35
C TYR A 269 12.66 55.60 19.34
#